data_AF-A0A7C5IR42-F1
#
_entry.id   AF-A0A7C5IR42-F1
#
_cell.length_a   1.000
_cell.length_b   1.000
_cell.length_c   1.000
_cell.angle_alpha   90.00
_cell.angle_beta   90.00
_cell.angle_gamma   90.00
#
_symmetry.space_group_name_H-M   'P 1'
#
loop_
_entity.id
_entity.type
_entity.pdbx_description
1 polymer ?
#
loop_
_entity_poly.entity_id
_entity_poly.type
_entity_poly.pdbx_seq_one_letter_code
_entity_poly.pdbx_strand_id
1 'polypeptide(L)'
;MNVKNLEPLFIPINKHGSNTENIQVINDTFASDKIVCYFPAGLVSRKKRGIIKDLEWHPTFITKAKRFKRNIVPTFISGRNTNFFYNLANLRKLLHIKSNIEMLYLVDEFHKQKNKTITITFGKPVSYEIFDSRHTKQEWAALMRDFVYTLKDNPEAEFIAD
;
A
#
# COMPACT_ATOMS: atom_id res chain seq x y z
N MET A 1 2.89 21.02 1.82
CA MET A 1 1.64 20.29 1.52
C MET A 1 0.55 21.32 1.26
N ASN A 2 -0.26 21.19 0.19
CA ASN A 2 -1.23 22.23 -0.20
C ASN A 2 -2.56 22.18 0.59
N VAL A 3 -2.71 21.23 1.52
CA VAL A 3 -3.88 21.07 2.41
C VAL A 3 -3.40 21.11 3.86
N LYS A 4 -3.11 22.32 4.37
CA LYS A 4 -2.46 22.54 5.69
C LYS A 4 -3.18 21.87 6.86
N ASN A 5 -4.52 21.80 6.82
CA ASN A 5 -5.31 21.21 7.91
C ASN A 5 -5.10 19.69 8.07
N LEU A 6 -4.59 19.01 7.04
CA LEU A 6 -4.28 17.58 7.12
C LEU A 6 -2.81 17.30 7.42
N GLU A 7 -1.96 18.34 7.48
CA GLU A 7 -0.53 18.21 7.73
C GLU A 7 -0.19 17.37 8.97
N PRO A 8 -0.90 17.50 10.11
CA PRO A 8 -0.62 16.68 11.31
C PRO A 8 -0.87 15.17 11.12
N LEU A 9 -1.61 14.77 10.08
CA LEU A 9 -1.98 13.37 9.82
C LEU A 9 -0.99 12.64 8.90
N PHE A 10 -0.08 13.36 8.25
CA PHE A 10 0.83 12.80 7.26
C PHE A 10 2.29 12.88 7.70
N ILE A 11 3.03 11.82 7.40
CA ILE A 11 4.49 11.80 7.48
C ILE A 11 5.02 12.28 6.13
N PRO A 12 5.93 13.27 6.08
CA PRO A 12 6.50 13.73 4.82
C PRO A 12 7.33 12.61 4.18
N ILE A 13 6.88 12.13 3.02
CA ILE A 13 7.57 11.13 2.21
C ILE A 13 7.79 11.71 0.81
N ASN A 14 9.05 11.78 0.39
CA ASN A 14 9.42 12.04 -0.98
C ASN A 14 9.26 10.75 -1.80
N LYS A 15 8.35 10.78 -2.78
CA LYS A 15 8.08 9.65 -3.68
C LYS A 15 9.06 9.55 -4.85
N HIS A 16 9.70 10.66 -5.23
CA HIS A 16 10.50 10.77 -6.46
C HIS A 16 12.00 10.99 -6.20
N GLY A 17 12.42 11.06 -4.94
CA GLY A 17 13.80 11.32 -4.54
C GLY A 17 14.12 10.78 -3.15
N SER A 18 15.25 11.22 -2.58
CA SER A 18 15.69 10.76 -1.26
C SER A 18 14.77 11.23 -0.14
N ASN A 19 14.68 10.42 0.91
CA ASN A 19 14.00 10.72 2.17
C ASN A 19 14.99 11.01 3.32
N THR A 20 16.26 11.30 3.02
CA THR A 20 17.29 11.54 4.05
C THR A 20 16.88 12.61 5.05
N GLU A 21 16.28 13.70 4.60
CA GLU A 21 15.84 14.81 5.46
C GLU A 21 14.64 14.44 6.35
N ASN A 22 13.81 13.48 5.91
CA ASN A 22 12.61 13.04 6.64
C ASN A 22 12.86 11.80 7.50
N ILE A 23 14.08 11.22 7.47
CA ILE A 23 14.37 9.94 8.10
C ILE A 23 14.11 9.95 9.60
N GLN A 24 14.40 11.07 10.27
CA GLN A 24 14.20 11.23 11.71
C GLN A 24 12.71 11.21 12.04
N VAL A 25 11.90 12.06 11.40
CA VAL A 25 10.44 12.10 11.59
C VAL A 25 9.78 10.75 11.31
N ILE A 26 10.22 10.05 10.27
CA ILE A 26 9.75 8.69 9.96
C ILE A 26 10.09 7.74 11.11
N ASN A 27 11.35 7.71 11.56
CA ASN A 27 11.79 6.83 12.64
C ASN A 27 11.06 7.13 13.95
N ASP A 28 10.93 8.39 14.34
CA ASP A 28 10.27 8.81 15.56
C ASP A 28 8.78 8.41 15.53
N THR A 29 8.15 8.53 14.36
CA THR A 29 6.76 8.07 14.20
C THR A 29 6.63 6.55 14.36
N PHE A 30 7.53 5.76 13.77
CA PHE A 30 7.54 4.32 13.98
C PHE A 30 7.95 3.91 15.41
N ALA A 31 8.74 4.72 16.12
CA ALA A 31 9.12 4.47 17.51
C ALA A 31 8.00 4.83 18.51
N SER A 32 7.09 5.72 18.12
CA SER A 32 5.96 6.14 18.96
C SER A 32 4.89 5.04 19.12
N ASP A 33 3.82 5.35 19.84
CA ASP A 33 2.60 4.55 20.00
C ASP A 33 1.55 4.80 18.89
N LYS A 34 1.79 5.76 18.00
CA LYS A 34 0.83 6.15 16.95
C LYS A 34 0.51 5.01 15.98
N ILE A 35 -0.73 4.91 15.55
CA ILE A 35 -1.09 4.02 14.43
C ILE A 35 -0.46 4.56 13.15
N VAL A 36 0.21 3.69 12.38
CA VAL A 36 0.84 4.04 11.11
C VAL A 36 0.10 3.34 9.98
N CYS A 37 -0.69 4.10 9.23
CA CYS A 37 -1.29 3.64 7.98
C CYS A 37 -0.24 3.66 6.88
N TYR A 38 0.15 2.49 6.38
CA TYR A 38 1.22 2.37 5.39
C TYR A 38 0.69 1.79 4.08
N PHE A 39 1.08 2.39 2.96
CA PHE A 39 0.70 1.93 1.62
C PHE A 39 1.93 1.42 0.85
N PRO A 40 2.20 0.09 0.87
CA PRO A 40 3.50 -0.43 0.43
C PRO A 40 3.77 -0.36 -1.07
N ALA A 41 2.73 -0.36 -1.90
CA ALA A 41 2.88 -0.28 -3.35
C ALA A 41 3.31 1.12 -3.85
N GLY A 42 3.05 2.17 -3.06
CA GLY A 42 3.30 3.57 -3.46
C GLY A 42 2.47 4.07 -4.67
N LEU A 43 1.65 3.20 -5.26
CA LEU A 43 0.80 3.43 -6.43
C LEU A 43 -0.47 2.59 -6.33
N VAL A 44 -1.60 3.16 -6.74
CA VAL A 44 -2.87 2.42 -6.83
C VAL A 44 -2.75 1.18 -7.72
N SER A 45 -3.61 0.19 -7.50
CA SER A 45 -3.60 -1.08 -8.24
C SER A 45 -3.64 -0.89 -9.77
N ARG A 46 -3.14 -1.88 -10.51
CA ARG A 46 -3.16 -1.89 -11.98
C ARG A 46 -3.87 -3.14 -12.50
N LYS A 47 -4.48 -3.04 -13.69
CA LYS A 47 -5.16 -4.16 -14.34
C LYS A 47 -4.24 -4.85 -15.34
N LYS A 48 -3.85 -6.10 -15.08
CA LYS A 48 -3.07 -6.93 -16.01
C LYS A 48 -3.81 -8.24 -16.28
N ARG A 49 -4.00 -8.59 -17.56
CA ARG A 49 -4.69 -9.83 -17.97
C ARG A 49 -6.02 -10.05 -17.24
N GLY A 50 -6.82 -8.98 -17.11
CA GLY A 50 -8.11 -9.01 -16.41
C GLY A 50 -8.05 -8.83 -14.90
N ILE A 51 -6.92 -9.12 -14.25
CA ILE A 51 -6.75 -9.08 -12.80
C ILE A 51 -6.35 -7.68 -12.34
N ILE A 52 -7.06 -7.14 -11.34
CA ILE A 52 -6.72 -5.87 -10.67
C ILE A 52 -6.03 -6.21 -9.36
N LYS A 53 -4.75 -5.86 -9.27
CA LYS A 53 -3.93 -6.08 -8.09
C LYS A 53 -2.90 -4.97 -7.95
N ASP A 54 -2.44 -4.75 -6.74
CA ASP A 54 -1.32 -3.89 -6.45
C ASP A 54 -0.08 -4.34 -7.22
N LEU A 55 0.78 -3.36 -7.49
CA LEU A 55 2.10 -3.64 -8.01
C LEU A 55 2.96 -4.33 -6.93
N GLU A 56 4.22 -4.51 -7.25
CA GLU A 56 5.20 -4.96 -6.26
C GLU A 56 5.20 -4.02 -5.05
N TRP A 57 5.18 -4.61 -3.86
CA TRP A 57 5.23 -3.86 -2.60
C TRP A 57 6.69 -3.61 -2.21
N HIS A 58 6.98 -2.39 -1.75
CA HIS A 58 8.30 -2.09 -1.20
C HIS A 58 8.44 -2.70 0.20
N PRO A 59 9.61 -3.24 0.57
CA PRO A 59 9.76 -4.03 1.79
C PRO A 59 10.02 -3.18 3.03
N THR A 60 10.02 -1.85 2.89
CA THR A 60 10.35 -0.91 3.97
C THR A 60 9.44 -1.11 5.19
N PHE A 61 8.14 -1.38 5.00
CA PHE A 61 7.23 -1.62 6.12
C PHE A 61 7.60 -2.85 6.95
N ILE A 62 8.05 -3.94 6.31
CA ILE A 62 8.58 -5.13 7.00
C ILE A 62 9.80 -4.76 7.83
N THR A 63 10.75 -4.01 7.24
CA THR A 63 11.98 -3.62 7.95
C THR A 63 11.71 -2.69 9.13
N LYS A 64 10.75 -1.78 9.00
CA LYS A 64 10.34 -0.86 10.07
C LYS A 64 9.55 -1.59 11.15
N ALA A 65 8.63 -2.48 10.77
CA ALA A 65 7.90 -3.33 11.70
C ALA A 65 8.85 -4.13 12.59
N LYS A 66 9.84 -4.82 12.01
CA LYS A 66 10.88 -5.53 12.78
C LYS A 66 11.69 -4.61 13.68
N ARG A 67 12.21 -3.50 13.13
CA ARG A 67 13.10 -2.58 13.86
C ARG A 67 12.42 -1.95 15.07
N PHE A 68 11.16 -1.58 14.94
CA PHE A 68 10.39 -0.88 15.96
C PHE A 68 9.40 -1.80 16.70
N LYS A 69 9.53 -3.12 16.52
CA LYS A 69 8.70 -4.15 17.19
C LYS A 69 7.21 -3.90 17.07
N ARG A 70 6.75 -3.59 15.85
CA ARG A 70 5.35 -3.26 15.55
C ARG A 70 4.66 -4.38 14.79
N ASN A 71 3.56 -4.86 15.36
CA ASN A 71 2.68 -5.79 14.67
C ASN A 71 2.02 -5.10 13.47
N ILE A 72 1.81 -5.85 12.40
CA ILE A 72 1.16 -5.36 11.19
C ILE A 72 -0.29 -5.84 11.21
N VAL A 73 -1.25 -4.92 10.98
CA VAL A 73 -2.64 -5.28 10.73
C VAL A 73 -2.88 -5.28 9.22
N PRO A 74 -2.90 -6.45 8.58
CA PRO A 74 -3.12 -6.56 7.13
C PRO A 74 -4.53 -6.06 6.81
N THR A 75 -4.62 -5.13 5.86
CA THR A 75 -5.89 -4.45 5.55
C THR A 75 -6.19 -4.55 4.06
N PHE A 76 -7.28 -5.22 3.72
CA PHE A 76 -7.82 -5.25 2.36
C PHE A 76 -8.86 -4.15 2.20
N ILE A 77 -8.69 -3.31 1.18
CA ILE A 77 -9.66 -2.27 0.82
C ILE A 77 -10.25 -2.68 -0.52
N SER A 78 -11.56 -2.91 -0.53
CA SER A 78 -12.29 -3.16 -1.76
C SER A 78 -12.45 -1.87 -2.59
N GLY A 79 -13.08 -2.00 -3.75
CA GLY A 79 -13.20 -0.89 -4.69
C GLY A 79 -12.13 -0.92 -5.75
N ARG A 80 -12.36 -0.12 -6.79
CA ARG A 80 -11.52 -0.08 -7.98
C ARG A 80 -11.76 1.23 -8.72
N ASN A 81 -10.76 1.59 -9.51
CA ASN A 81 -10.92 2.64 -10.50
C ASN A 81 -11.77 2.12 -11.67
N THR A 82 -12.21 3.04 -12.51
CA THR A 82 -12.99 2.78 -13.71
C THR A 82 -12.16 2.01 -14.75
N ASN A 83 -12.87 1.36 -15.69
CA ASN A 83 -12.20 0.74 -16.84
C ASN A 83 -11.42 1.76 -17.68
N PHE A 84 -11.86 3.02 -17.75
CA PHE A 84 -11.12 4.10 -18.41
C PHE A 84 -9.72 4.26 -17.81
N PHE A 85 -9.61 4.43 -16.48
CA PHE A 85 -8.32 4.57 -15.81
C PHE A 85 -7.37 3.40 -16.13
N TYR A 86 -7.88 2.16 -16.05
CA TYR A 86 -7.07 0.98 -16.31
C TYR A 86 -6.68 0.82 -17.78
N ASN A 87 -7.59 1.14 -18.71
CA ASN A 87 -7.33 1.08 -20.14
C ASN A 87 -6.30 2.14 -20.54
N LEU A 88 -6.40 3.35 -19.99
CA LEU A 88 -5.42 4.42 -20.19
C LEU A 88 -4.03 4.01 -19.67
N ALA A 89 -3.95 3.42 -18.48
CA ALA A 89 -2.70 2.91 -17.92
C ALA A 89 -2.08 1.81 -18.80
N ASN A 90 -2.90 0.94 -19.39
CA ASN A 90 -2.44 -0.12 -20.29
C ASN A 90 -2.00 0.41 -21.64
N LEU A 91 -2.75 1.36 -22.23
CA LEU A 91 -2.37 2.05 -23.46
C LEU A 91 -1.06 2.80 -23.30
N ARG A 92 -0.89 3.55 -22.20
CA ARG A 92 0.36 4.21 -21.86
C ARG A 92 1.55 3.25 -21.85
N LYS A 93 1.40 2.09 -21.20
CA LYS A 93 2.44 1.05 -21.15
C LYS A 93 2.74 0.47 -22.53
N LEU A 94 1.71 0.21 -23.34
CA LEU A 94 1.86 -0.26 -24.72
C LEU A 94 2.65 0.73 -25.57
N LEU A 95 2.43 2.04 -25.37
CA LEU A 95 3.14 3.12 -26.05
C LEU A 95 4.49 3.48 -25.42
N HIS A 96 4.98 2.71 -24.43
CA HIS A 96 6.25 2.93 -23.72
C HIS A 96 6.41 4.32 -23.06
N ILE A 97 5.30 4.98 -22.74
CA ILE A 97 5.32 6.29 -22.09
C ILE A 97 5.64 6.12 -20.59
N LYS A 98 6.77 6.70 -20.17
CA LYS A 98 7.26 6.62 -18.78
C LYS A 98 6.42 7.45 -17.80
N SER A 99 5.93 8.60 -18.23
CA SER A 99 5.13 9.53 -17.41
C SER A 99 3.78 8.91 -17.03
N ASN A 100 3.46 8.86 -15.73
CA ASN A 100 2.29 8.18 -15.18
C ASN A 100 0.99 9.01 -15.34
N ILE A 101 0.60 9.29 -16.59
CA ILE A 101 -0.47 10.23 -16.96
C ILE A 101 -1.83 9.85 -16.38
N GLU A 102 -2.11 8.57 -16.17
CA GLU A 102 -3.39 8.12 -15.60
C GLU A 102 -3.61 8.67 -14.18
N MET A 103 -2.54 9.02 -13.47
CA MET A 103 -2.63 9.55 -12.11
C MET A 103 -3.30 10.92 -12.04
N LEU A 104 -3.33 11.68 -13.13
CA LEU A 104 -4.05 12.97 -13.21
C LEU A 104 -5.56 12.78 -12.97
N TYR A 105 -6.11 11.63 -13.33
CA TYR A 105 -7.52 11.30 -13.18
C TYR A 105 -7.87 10.75 -11.78
N LEU A 106 -6.92 10.63 -10.84
CA LEU A 106 -7.25 10.08 -9.52
C LEU A 106 -8.29 10.90 -8.76
N VAL A 107 -8.32 12.22 -8.95
CA VAL A 107 -9.35 13.07 -8.35
C VAL A 107 -10.73 12.71 -8.91
N ASP A 108 -10.85 12.55 -10.22
CA ASP A 108 -12.09 12.08 -10.85
C ASP A 108 -12.49 10.68 -10.38
N GLU A 109 -11.52 9.76 -10.29
CA GLU A 109 -11.75 8.39 -9.81
C GLU A 109 -12.23 8.36 -8.35
N PHE A 110 -11.72 9.26 -7.51
CA PHE A 110 -12.19 9.43 -6.13
C PHE A 110 -13.63 9.96 -6.09
N HIS A 111 -13.96 11.00 -6.86
CA HIS A 111 -15.34 11.53 -6.94
C HIS A 111 -16.34 10.47 -7.43
N LYS A 112 -15.94 9.60 -8.36
CA LYS A 112 -16.77 8.48 -8.86
C LYS A 112 -17.03 7.40 -7.82
N GLN A 113 -16.41 7.44 -6.64
CA GLN A 113 -16.77 6.56 -5.52
C GLN A 113 -17.91 7.11 -4.66
N LYS A 114 -18.39 8.33 -4.92
CA LYS A 114 -19.55 8.89 -4.21
C LYS A 114 -20.75 7.95 -4.29
N ASN A 115 -21.40 7.70 -3.15
CA ASN A 115 -22.54 6.80 -2.98
C ASN A 115 -22.26 5.32 -3.32
N LYS A 116 -20.99 4.90 -3.39
CA LYS A 116 -20.60 3.50 -3.50
C LYS A 116 -20.15 2.97 -2.14
N THR A 117 -20.48 1.71 -1.87
CA THR A 117 -19.99 1.00 -0.70
C THR A 117 -18.55 0.56 -0.95
N ILE A 118 -17.64 0.99 -0.06
CA ILE A 118 -16.27 0.48 0.02
C ILE A 118 -16.18 -0.36 1.28
N THR A 119 -16.02 -1.67 1.11
CA THR A 119 -15.71 -2.60 2.20
C THR A 119 -14.23 -2.52 2.53
N ILE A 120 -13.92 -2.38 3.81
CA ILE A 120 -12.57 -2.46 4.36
C ILE A 120 -12.54 -3.66 5.30
N THR A 121 -11.59 -4.55 5.10
CA THR A 121 -11.43 -5.78 5.87
C THR A 121 -10.08 -5.72 6.58
N PHE A 122 -10.12 -5.70 7.91
CA PHE A 122 -8.95 -5.77 8.77
C PHE A 122 -8.73 -7.23 9.15
N GLY A 123 -7.60 -7.80 8.74
CA GLY A 123 -7.19 -9.14 9.16
C GLY A 123 -6.60 -9.15 10.57
N LYS A 124 -6.28 -10.35 11.07
CA LYS A 124 -5.69 -10.50 12.41
C LYS A 124 -4.28 -9.88 12.47
N PRO A 125 -3.86 -9.31 13.63
CA PRO A 125 -2.52 -8.77 13.80
C PRO A 125 -1.44 -9.82 13.56
N VAL A 126 -0.46 -9.47 12.72
CA VAL A 126 0.71 -10.28 12.43
C VAL A 126 1.88 -9.79 13.26
N SER A 127 2.44 -10.67 14.11
CA SER A 127 3.59 -10.34 14.94
C SER A 127 4.79 -9.95 14.09
N TYR A 128 5.52 -8.91 14.49
CA TYR A 128 6.77 -8.52 13.81
C TYR A 128 7.85 -9.63 13.87
N GLU A 129 7.70 -10.57 14.79
CA GLU A 129 8.64 -11.67 15.03
C GLU A 129 8.61 -12.73 13.93
N ILE A 130 7.50 -12.86 13.20
CA ILE A 130 7.37 -13.84 12.11
C ILE A 130 8.33 -13.56 10.96
N PHE A 131 8.72 -12.29 10.78
CA PHE A 131 9.57 -11.85 9.67
C PHE A 131 11.03 -12.21 9.93
N ASP A 132 11.37 -13.50 9.96
CA ASP A 132 12.72 -13.99 10.21
C ASP A 132 13.57 -14.08 8.91
N SER A 133 14.58 -14.95 8.89
CA SER A 133 15.50 -15.16 7.77
C SER A 133 15.04 -16.19 6.74
N ARG A 134 13.88 -16.84 6.90
CA ARG A 134 13.35 -17.83 5.94
C ARG A 134 13.06 -17.23 4.58
N HIS A 135 12.67 -15.96 4.56
CA HIS A 135 12.46 -15.20 3.34
C HIS A 135 13.25 -13.89 3.36
N THR A 136 13.63 -13.43 2.17
CA THR A 136 14.14 -12.08 1.97
C THR A 136 13.06 -11.06 2.32
N LYS A 137 13.48 -9.83 2.61
CA LYS A 137 12.55 -8.72 2.91
C LYS A 137 11.53 -8.49 1.80
N GLN A 138 11.93 -8.73 0.55
CA GLN A 138 11.07 -8.56 -0.62
C GLN A 138 10.05 -9.68 -0.76
N GLU A 139 10.46 -10.93 -0.51
CA GLU A 139 9.55 -12.07 -0.46
C GLU A 139 8.54 -11.92 0.69
N TRP A 140 8.97 -11.46 1.87
CA TRP A 140 8.05 -11.13 2.95
C TRP A 140 6.98 -10.10 2.55
N ALA A 141 7.38 -9.05 1.82
CA ALA A 141 6.45 -8.06 1.30
C ALA A 141 5.47 -8.66 0.28
N ALA A 142 5.94 -9.59 -0.57
CA ALA A 142 5.11 -10.28 -1.54
C ALA A 142 4.12 -11.26 -0.88
N LEU A 143 4.56 -12.06 0.09
CA LEU A 143 3.72 -12.96 0.88
C LEU A 143 2.63 -12.18 1.61
N MET A 144 2.99 -11.10 2.30
CA MET A 144 2.03 -10.23 2.99
C MET A 144 1.02 -9.60 2.02
N ARG A 145 1.49 -9.12 0.86
CA ARG A 145 0.59 -8.62 -0.19
C ARG A 145 -0.41 -9.69 -0.60
N ASP A 146 0.08 -10.89 -0.91
CA ASP A 146 -0.75 -11.97 -1.43
C ASP A 146 -1.77 -12.43 -0.41
N PHE A 147 -1.38 -12.52 0.87
CA PHE A 147 -2.28 -12.73 2.00
C PHE A 147 -3.34 -11.64 2.14
N VAL A 148 -2.97 -10.35 2.05
CA VAL A 148 -3.95 -9.25 2.10
C VAL A 148 -5.04 -9.43 1.03
N TYR A 149 -4.70 -9.95 -0.15
CA TYR A 149 -5.72 -10.23 -1.18
C TYR A 149 -6.62 -11.42 -0.88
N THR A 150 -6.22 -12.37 -0.03
CA THR A 150 -7.10 -13.47 0.38
C THR A 150 -8.15 -13.03 1.38
N LEU A 151 -7.89 -11.96 2.15
CA LEU A 151 -8.84 -11.38 3.11
C LEU A 151 -10.17 -10.93 2.47
N LYS A 152 -10.16 -10.67 1.16
CA LYS A 152 -11.37 -10.37 0.39
C LYS A 152 -12.44 -11.45 0.55
N ASP A 153 -12.03 -12.71 0.50
CA ASP A 153 -12.94 -13.87 0.49
C ASP A 153 -12.89 -14.63 1.83
N ASN A 154 -11.84 -14.43 2.64
CA ASN A 154 -11.69 -15.03 3.97
C ASN A 154 -11.17 -14.00 5.00
N PRO A 155 -12.07 -13.18 5.60
CA PRO A 155 -11.69 -12.15 6.58
C PRO A 155 -10.98 -12.68 7.82
N GLU A 156 -11.25 -13.93 8.21
CA GLU A 156 -10.71 -14.57 9.42
C GLU A 156 -9.39 -15.31 9.19
N ALA A 157 -8.87 -15.26 7.96
CA ALA A 157 -7.62 -15.89 7.60
C ALA A 157 -6.46 -15.40 8.49
N GLU A 158 -5.56 -16.31 8.82
CA GLU A 158 -4.35 -16.01 9.58
C GLU A 158 -3.15 -16.00 8.65
N PHE A 159 -2.24 -15.06 8.85
CA PHE A 159 -1.01 -15.03 8.07
C PHE A 159 -0.08 -16.14 8.57
N ILE A 160 0.04 -17.18 7.77
CA ILE A 160 0.99 -18.27 7.97
C ILE A 160 2.15 -18.04 7.01
N ALA A 161 3.35 -18.12 7.54
CA ALA A 161 4.57 -18.06 6.77
C ALA A 161 5.24 -19.42 6.86
N ASP A 162 5.08 -20.24 5.84
CA ASP A 162 5.76 -21.53 5.68
C ASP A 162 6.84 -21.41 4.60
#